data_AF-A0A6I4YDW1-F1
#
_entry.id   AF-A0A6I4YDW1-F1
#
_cell.length_a   1.000
_cell.length_b   1.000
_cell.length_c   1.000
_cell.angle_alpha   90.00
_cell.angle_beta   90.00
_cell.angle_gamma   90.00
#
_symmetry.space_group_name_H-M   'P 1'
#
loop_
_entity.id
_entity.type
_entity.pdbx_description
1 polymer ?
#
loop_
_entity_poly.entity_id
_entity_poly.type
_entity_poly.pdbx_seq_one_letter_code
_entity_poly.pdbx_strand_id
1 'polypeptide(L)'
;MSSTTKSTKRAVKNPGAARFNKIYSKRKPTPIQALSDRELLTIILGNATAADSVCEEIGNLANFSKIGEGASMVHRPGISKGIALKLDALFETACRLG
;
A
#
# COMPACT_ATOMS: atom_id res chain seq x y z
N MET A 1 30.65 -8.99 -34.52
CA MET A 1 29.54 -9.82 -34.00
C MET A 1 29.20 -9.30 -32.61
N SER A 2 28.13 -8.53 -32.48
CA SER A 2 27.78 -7.79 -31.26
C SER A 2 26.96 -8.67 -30.31
N SER A 3 27.41 -8.80 -29.07
CA SER A 3 26.77 -9.57 -28.00
C SER A 3 25.63 -8.77 -27.36
N THR A 4 24.39 -9.15 -27.68
CA THR A 4 23.19 -8.57 -27.07
C THR A 4 22.98 -9.15 -25.67
N THR A 5 23.37 -8.40 -24.64
CA THR A 5 23.04 -8.72 -23.24
C THR A 5 21.55 -8.47 -23.01
N LYS A 6 20.74 -9.54 -23.03
CA LYS A 6 19.33 -9.49 -22.61
C LYS A 6 19.28 -9.12 -21.13
N SER A 7 18.93 -7.85 -20.86
CA SER A 7 18.63 -7.36 -19.52
C SER A 7 17.38 -8.08 -19.00
N THR A 8 17.60 -9.13 -18.21
CA THR A 8 16.54 -9.86 -17.50
C THR A 8 15.99 -8.95 -16.40
N LYS A 9 15.06 -8.05 -16.75
CA LYS A 9 14.22 -7.35 -15.77
C LYS A 9 13.39 -8.42 -15.05
N ARG A 10 13.84 -8.88 -13.88
CA ARG A 10 13.04 -9.71 -12.98
C ARG A 10 11.78 -8.92 -12.66
N ALA A 11 10.64 -9.39 -13.17
CA ALA A 11 9.34 -8.87 -12.82
C ALA A 11 9.23 -8.94 -11.29
N VAL A 12 9.23 -7.78 -10.63
CA VAL A 12 9.01 -7.68 -9.19
C VAL A 12 7.53 -8.04 -8.98
N LYS A 13 7.28 -9.33 -8.74
CA LYS A 13 5.95 -9.94 -8.62
C LYS A 13 5.08 -9.32 -7.51
N ASN A 14 5.66 -8.49 -6.64
CA ASN A 14 4.95 -7.79 -5.58
C ASN A 14 5.65 -6.46 -5.24
N PRO A 15 5.20 -5.31 -5.80
CA PRO A 15 5.82 -4.01 -5.53
C PRO A 15 5.74 -3.60 -4.06
N GLY A 16 4.72 -4.05 -3.33
CA GLY A 16 4.61 -3.89 -1.88
C GLY A 16 5.74 -4.56 -1.12
N ALA A 17 6.05 -5.83 -1.43
CA ALA A 17 7.16 -6.56 -0.81
C ALA A 17 8.53 -5.94 -1.12
N ALA A 18 8.73 -5.42 -2.34
CA ALA A 18 9.96 -4.72 -2.69
C ALA A 18 10.12 -3.38 -1.95
N ARG A 19 9.04 -2.61 -1.79
CA ARG A 19 9.03 -1.39 -0.96
C ARG A 19 9.22 -1.71 0.51
N PHE A 20 8.55 -2.74 1.03
CA PHE A 20 8.73 -3.21 2.40
C PHE A 20 10.18 -3.58 2.68
N ASN A 21 10.83 -4.35 1.80
CA ASN A 21 12.24 -4.71 1.96
C ASN A 21 13.21 -3.52 1.82
N LYS A 22 12.83 -2.50 1.05
CA LYS A 22 13.59 -1.24 0.96
C LYS A 22 13.48 -0.43 2.25
N ILE A 23 12.27 -0.32 2.80
CA ILE A 23 11.96 0.44 4.01
C ILE A 23 12.51 -0.27 5.26
N TYR A 24 12.31 -1.58 5.36
CA TYR A 24 12.81 -2.46 6.43
C TYR A 24 14.10 -3.19 6.00
N SER A 25 15.03 -2.46 5.40
CA SER A 25 16.38 -2.96 5.14
C SER A 25 17.01 -3.49 6.44
N LYS A 26 17.51 -4.75 6.42
CA LYS A 26 18.18 -5.40 7.57
C LYS A 26 19.33 -4.58 8.17
N ARG A 27 19.89 -3.62 7.44
CA ARG A 27 21.04 -2.81 7.88
C ARG A 27 20.62 -1.47 8.51
N LYS A 28 19.52 -0.86 8.05
CA LYS A 28 19.01 0.43 8.53
C LYS A 28 17.50 0.50 8.25
N PRO A 29 16.65 -0.04 9.13
CA PRO A 29 15.21 0.08 8.96
C PRO A 29 14.81 1.55 9.13
N THR A 30 13.94 2.04 8.25
CA THR A 30 13.30 3.34 8.45
C THR A 30 12.27 3.20 9.56
N PRO A 31 12.28 4.06 10.60
CA PRO A 31 11.27 4.02 11.64
C PRO A 31 9.88 4.24 11.03
N ILE A 32 8.87 3.54 11.56
CA ILE A 32 7.48 3.68 11.11
C ILE A 32 7.01 5.13 11.18
N GLN A 33 7.42 5.85 12.23
CA GLN A 33 7.06 7.26 12.44
C GLN A 33 7.65 8.21 11.39
N ALA A 34 8.67 7.77 10.64
CA ALA A 34 9.28 8.56 9.57
C ALA A 34 8.65 8.28 8.19
N LEU A 35 7.70 7.34 8.10
CA LEU A 35 7.01 7.02 6.86
C LEU A 35 5.82 7.94 6.66
N SER A 36 5.61 8.36 5.41
CA SER A 36 4.37 9.04 5.03
C SER A 36 3.18 8.08 5.06
N ASP A 37 1.97 8.62 5.28
CA ASP A 37 0.70 7.89 5.22
C ASP A 37 0.58 7.03 3.95
N ARG A 38 0.96 7.61 2.82
CA ARG A 38 0.99 6.92 1.52
C ARG A 38 1.92 5.72 1.51
N GLU A 39 3.11 5.83 2.10
CA GLU A 39 4.08 4.73 2.16
C GLU A 39 3.60 3.61 3.07
N LEU A 40 3.01 3.97 4.22
CA LEU A 40 2.37 3.02 5.13
C LEU A 40 1.25 2.27 4.42
N LEU A 41 0.34 2.97 3.76
CA LEU A 41 -0.74 2.35 2.98
C LEU A 41 -0.20 1.49 1.84
N THR A 42 0.86 1.91 1.16
CA THR A 42 1.48 1.09 0.09
C THR A 42 2.00 -0.23 0.64
N ILE A 43 2.60 -0.21 1.84
CA ILE A 43 3.07 -1.41 2.53
C ILE A 43 1.90 -2.33 2.89
N ILE A 44 0.88 -1.78 3.57
CA ILE A 44 -0.25 -2.55 4.13
C ILE A 44 -1.08 -3.17 3.00
N LEU A 45 -1.42 -2.36 2.00
CA LEU A 45 -2.24 -2.79 0.87
C LEU A 45 -1.42 -3.64 -0.10
N GLY A 46 -0.10 -3.43 -0.16
CA GLY A 46 0.81 -4.10 -1.09
C GLY A 46 0.72 -3.56 -2.52
N ASN A 47 0.01 -2.45 -2.72
CA ASN A 47 -0.27 -1.84 -4.01
C ASN A 47 -0.20 -0.31 -3.88
N ALA A 48 0.68 0.32 -4.65
CA ALA A 48 0.86 1.78 -4.61
C ALA A 48 -0.36 2.53 -5.19
N THR A 49 -0.97 2.03 -6.27
CA THR A 49 -2.16 2.64 -6.88
C THR A 49 -3.37 2.59 -5.94
N ALA A 50 -3.48 1.52 -5.17
CA ALA A 50 -4.49 1.40 -4.12
C ALA A 50 -4.25 2.45 -3.01
N ALA A 51 -3.00 2.60 -2.57
CA ALA A 51 -2.65 3.59 -1.56
C ALA A 51 -2.94 5.01 -2.02
N ASP A 52 -2.65 5.33 -3.28
CA ASP A 52 -2.99 6.62 -3.90
C ASP A 52 -4.50 6.87 -3.85
N SER A 53 -5.30 5.90 -4.32
CA SER A 53 -6.77 6.02 -4.31
C SER A 53 -7.35 6.19 -2.91
N VAL A 54 -6.77 5.51 -1.91
CA VAL A 54 -7.20 5.67 -0.50
C VAL A 54 -6.82 7.04 0.02
N CYS A 55 -5.58 7.51 -0.22
CA CYS A 55 -5.15 8.84 0.18
C CYS A 55 -5.98 9.95 -0.47
N GLU A 56 -6.42 9.78 -1.73
CA GLU A 56 -7.34 10.73 -2.38
C GLU A 56 -8.70 10.80 -1.68
N GLU A 57 -9.20 9.66 -1.19
CA GLU A 57 -10.50 9.58 -0.49
C GLU A 57 -10.44 10.18 0.92
N ILE A 58 -9.42 9.82 1.71
CA ILE A 58 -9.36 10.19 3.14
C ILE A 58 -8.47 11.39 3.44
N GLY A 59 -7.59 11.77 2.50
CA GLY A 59 -6.55 12.78 2.66
C GLY A 59 -5.36 12.30 3.50
N ASN A 60 -5.61 11.90 4.75
CA ASN A 60 -4.61 11.40 5.69
C ASN A 60 -5.15 10.27 6.58
N LEU A 61 -4.26 9.52 7.23
CA LEU A 61 -4.60 8.37 8.06
C LEU A 61 -5.44 8.73 9.30
N ALA A 62 -5.36 9.96 9.80
CA ALA A 62 -6.22 10.40 10.91
C ALA A 62 -7.71 10.42 10.52
N ASN A 63 -8.01 10.50 9.23
CA ASN A 63 -9.35 10.47 8.68
C ASN A 63 -9.75 9.09 8.13
N PHE A 64 -9.07 8.01 8.52
CA PHE A 64 -9.30 6.68 7.93
C PHE A 64 -10.76 6.21 8.05
N SER A 65 -11.48 6.61 9.11
CA SER A 65 -12.91 6.30 9.27
C SER A 65 -13.80 6.83 8.14
N LYS A 66 -13.36 7.83 7.36
CA LYS A 66 -14.13 8.35 6.21
C LYS A 66 -14.27 7.34 5.07
N ILE A 67 -13.42 6.32 5.04
CA ILE A 67 -13.44 5.31 3.98
C ILE A 67 -14.72 4.45 4.00
N GLY A 68 -15.36 4.35 5.17
CA GLY A 68 -16.51 3.47 5.39
C GLY A 68 -16.20 2.01 5.08
N GLU A 69 -17.14 1.34 4.41
CA GLU A 69 -16.96 -0.04 3.94
C GLU A 69 -16.01 -0.07 2.74
N GLY A 70 -14.97 -0.89 2.79
CA GLY A 70 -14.02 -1.13 1.72
C GLY A 70 -14.67 -1.63 0.43
N ALA A 71 -15.83 -2.29 0.51
CA ALA A 71 -16.63 -2.68 -0.65
C ALA A 71 -17.01 -1.48 -1.54
N SER A 72 -17.25 -0.31 -0.94
CA SER A 72 -17.55 0.93 -1.66
C SER A 72 -16.39 1.39 -2.54
N MET A 73 -15.15 1.04 -2.19
CA MET A 73 -13.92 1.48 -2.87
C MET A 73 -13.50 0.58 -4.03
N VAL A 74 -14.17 -0.56 -4.28
CA VAL A 74 -13.77 -1.54 -5.31
C VAL A 74 -13.74 -0.96 -6.74
N HIS A 75 -14.50 0.11 -6.99
CA HIS A 75 -14.50 0.80 -8.27
C HIS A 75 -13.28 1.73 -8.47
N ARG A 76 -12.51 2.01 -7.40
CA ARG A 76 -11.34 2.88 -7.44
C ARG A 76 -10.11 2.15 -7.99
N PRO A 77 -9.18 2.88 -8.64
CA PRO A 77 -7.99 2.29 -9.23
C PRO A 77 -7.16 1.45 -8.25
N GLY A 78 -6.84 0.22 -8.66
CA GLY A 78 -5.99 -0.67 -7.86
C GLY A 78 -6.67 -1.29 -6.64
N ILE A 79 -7.94 -1.01 -6.35
CA ILE A 79 -8.70 -1.64 -5.26
C ILE A 79 -9.37 -2.92 -5.77
N SER A 80 -8.72 -4.06 -5.56
CA SER A 80 -9.36 -5.36 -5.77
C SER A 80 -10.25 -5.75 -4.59
N LYS A 81 -11.10 -6.78 -4.74
CA LYS A 81 -11.88 -7.34 -3.62
C LYS A 81 -11.01 -7.70 -2.41
N GLY A 82 -9.81 -8.21 -2.64
CA GLY A 82 -8.87 -8.54 -1.56
C GLY A 82 -8.31 -7.30 -0.86
N ILE A 83 -8.15 -6.19 -1.58
CA ILE A 83 -7.75 -4.91 -0.98
C ILE A 83 -8.92 -4.28 -0.24
N ALA A 84 -10.14 -4.34 -0.78
CA ALA A 84 -11.36 -3.91 -0.08
C ALA A 84 -11.52 -4.59 1.29
N LEU A 85 -11.35 -5.92 1.36
CA LEU A 85 -11.37 -6.65 2.64
C LEU A 85 -10.30 -6.17 3.63
N LYS A 86 -9.11 -5.78 3.16
CA LYS A 86 -8.09 -5.18 4.03
C LYS A 86 -8.55 -3.82 4.54
N LEU A 87 -9.20 -3.01 3.70
CA LEU A 87 -9.73 -1.71 4.10
C LEU A 87 -10.83 -1.87 5.16
N ASP A 88 -11.71 -2.86 5.02
CA ASP A 88 -12.74 -3.19 6.03
C ASP A 88 -12.09 -3.51 7.39
N ALA A 89 -11.08 -4.37 7.41
CA ALA A 89 -10.38 -4.73 8.64
C ALA A 89 -9.67 -3.53 9.29
N LEU A 90 -9.07 -2.65 8.47
CA LEU A 90 -8.45 -1.41 8.96
C LEU A 90 -9.49 -0.43 9.50
N PHE A 91 -10.64 -0.30 8.84
CA PHE A 91 -11.74 0.57 9.25
C PHE A 91 -12.32 0.11 10.59
N GLU A 92 -12.58 -1.19 10.74
CA GLU A 92 -13.06 -1.77 12.00
C GLU A 92 -12.07 -1.50 13.13
N THR A 93 -10.77 -1.69 12.87
CA THR A 93 -9.71 -1.43 13.85
C THR A 93 -9.68 0.05 14.26
N ALA A 94 -9.78 0.96 13.29
CA ALA A 94 -9.81 2.39 13.54
C ALA A 94 -11.04 2.81 14.37
N CYS A 95 -12.21 2.19 14.14
CA CYS A 95 -13.42 2.47 14.92
C CYS A 95 -13.38 1.92 16.34
N ARG A 96 -12.63 0.85 16.60
CA ARG A 96 -12.51 0.25 17.94
C ARG A 96 -11.47 0.92 18.83
N LEU A 97 -10.43 1.51 18.23
CA LEU A 97 -9.30 2.13 18.94
C LEU A 97 -9.40 3.66 19.04
N GLY A 98 -10.24 4.30 18.21
CA GLY A 98 -10.57 5.72 18.28
C GLY A 98 -11.63 6.01 19.33
#